data_AF-Q60A34-F1
#
_entry.id   AF-Q60A34-F1
#
_cell.length_a   1.000
_cell.length_b   1.000
_cell.length_c   1.000
_cell.angle_alpha   90.00
_cell.angle_beta   90.00
_cell.angle_gamma   90.00
#
_symmetry.space_group_name_H-M   'P 1'
#
loop_
_entity.id
_entity.type
_entity.pdbx_description
1 polymer ?
#
loop_
_entity_poly.entity_id
_entity_poly.type
_entity_poly.pdbx_seq_one_letter_code
_entity_poly.pdbx_strand_id
1 'polypeptide(L)'
;MAFDYKKMLKRELNVGLKDRQYRMMGGAAALLLSVFLGNIFLLLIGIVLVATAFMRWCPVYSGLSKSTVDPNEPAPDSGSHSGTESH
;
A
#
# COMPACT_ATOMS: atom_id res chain seq x y z
N MET A 1 3.67 21.40 12.13
CA MET A 1 2.67 20.35 12.45
C MET A 1 3.38 19.33 13.33
N ALA A 2 2.86 19.06 14.54
CA ALA A 2 3.42 18.00 15.38
C ALA A 2 3.03 16.64 14.81
N PHE A 3 3.97 15.70 14.76
CA PHE A 3 3.73 14.33 14.31
C PHE A 3 3.14 13.53 15.48
N ASP A 4 1.95 12.96 15.29
CA ASP A 4 1.24 12.27 16.36
C ASP A 4 1.51 10.76 16.34
N TYR A 5 2.48 10.34 17.16
CA TYR A 5 2.88 8.93 17.31
C TYR A 5 1.73 8.01 17.74
N LYS A 6 0.72 8.51 18.46
CA LYS A 6 -0.42 7.69 18.88
C LYS A 6 -1.32 7.39 17.68
N LYS A 7 -1.50 8.35 16.78
CA LYS A 7 -2.27 8.15 15.55
C LYS A 7 -1.60 7.22 14.56
N MET A 8 -0.27 7.17 14.54
CA MET A 8 0.51 6.25 13.70
C MET A 8 0.23 4.77 13.94
N LEU A 9 -0.21 4.39 15.13
CA LEU A 9 -0.56 3.02 15.48
C LEU A 9 -2.07 2.75 15.36
N LYS A 10 -2.87 3.82 15.22
CA LYS A 10 -4.31 3.71 15.04
C LYS A 10 -4.62 3.38 13.59
N ARG A 11 -5.27 2.24 13.39
CA ARG A 11 -5.68 1.76 12.06
C ARG A 11 -6.93 2.52 11.62
N GLU A 12 -6.74 3.55 10.81
CA GLU A 12 -7.81 4.38 10.24
C GLU A 12 -7.66 4.44 8.73
N LEU A 13 -8.76 4.24 7.98
CA LEU A 13 -8.69 4.20 6.53
C LEU A 13 -8.28 5.58 5.98
N ASN A 14 -7.06 5.67 5.44
CA ASN A 14 -6.45 6.92 5.00
C ASN A 14 -5.77 6.86 3.62
N VAL A 15 -5.77 5.67 3.00
CA VAL A 15 -5.25 5.45 1.65
C VAL A 15 -6.43 5.29 0.69
N GLY A 16 -6.58 6.24 -0.22
CA GLY A 16 -7.52 6.15 -1.33
C GLY A 16 -7.14 5.05 -2.34
N LEU A 17 -8.05 4.73 -3.25
CA LEU A 17 -7.85 3.66 -4.24
C LEU A 17 -6.63 3.89 -5.14
N LYS A 18 -6.37 5.14 -5.53
CA LYS A 18 -5.23 5.51 -6.36
C LYS A 18 -3.89 5.18 -5.66
N ASP A 19 -3.68 5.71 -4.45
CA ASP A 19 -2.49 5.41 -3.65
C ASP A 19 -2.36 3.90 -3.35
N ARG A 20 -3.48 3.20 -3.12
CA ARG A 20 -3.48 1.75 -2.92
C ARG A 20 -2.91 1.03 -4.13
N GLN A 21 -3.34 1.38 -5.35
CA GLN A 21 -2.84 0.74 -6.57
C GLN A 21 -1.34 0.96 -6.75
N TYR A 22 -0.84 2.18 -6.52
CA TYR A 22 0.60 2.45 -6.58
C TYR A 22 1.40 1.64 -5.56
N ARG A 23 0.89 1.48 -4.33
CA ARG A 23 1.55 0.68 -3.28
C ARG A 23 1.48 -0.82 -3.55
N MET A 24 0.36 -1.32 -4.11
CA MET A 24 0.24 -2.71 -4.55
C MET A 24 1.20 -3.01 -5.70
N MET A 25 1.26 -2.14 -6.72
CA MET A 25 2.15 -2.30 -7.87
C MET A 25 3.62 -2.20 -7.44
N GLY A 26 3.97 -1.18 -6.65
CA GLY A 26 5.33 -1.02 -6.12
C GLY A 26 5.74 -2.17 -5.19
N GLY A 27 4.82 -2.64 -4.33
CA GLY A 27 5.04 -3.79 -3.46
C GLY A 27 5.23 -5.09 -4.23
N ALA A 28 4.37 -5.36 -5.23
CA ALA A 28 4.49 -6.54 -6.09
C ALA A 28 5.79 -6.52 -6.90
N ALA A 29 6.17 -5.39 -7.49
CA ALA A 29 7.43 -5.24 -8.20
C ALA A 29 8.64 -5.46 -7.27
N ALA A 30 8.60 -4.89 -6.04
CA ALA A 30 9.65 -5.09 -5.05
C ALA A 30 9.78 -6.57 -4.63
N LEU A 31 8.66 -7.29 -4.47
CA LEU A 31 8.66 -8.73 -4.19
C LEU A 31 9.32 -9.51 -5.32
N LEU A 32 8.94 -9.27 -6.58
CA LEU A 32 9.54 -9.95 -7.74
C LEU A 32 11.04 -9.69 -7.85
N LEU A 33 11.46 -8.43 -7.71
CA LEU A 33 12.88 -8.06 -7.71
C LEU A 33 13.62 -8.70 -6.53
N SER A 34 13.01 -8.75 -5.34
CA SER A 34 13.66 -9.32 -4.16
C SER A 34 13.97 -10.80 -4.32
N VAL A 35 13.06 -11.58 -4.92
CA VAL A 35 13.26 -13.00 -5.18
C VAL A 35 14.33 -13.18 -6.26
N PHE A 36 14.33 -12.36 -7.31
CA PHE A 36 15.35 -12.42 -8.36
C PHE A 36 16.76 -12.08 -7.84
N LEU A 37 16.88 -11.08 -6.96
CA LEU A 37 18.16 -10.67 -6.36
C LEU A 37 18.55 -11.53 -5.15
N GLY A 38 17.66 -12.38 -4.63
CA GLY A 38 17.86 -13.13 -3.39
C GLY A 38 17.97 -12.26 -2.13
N ASN A 39 17.36 -11.08 -2.11
CA ASN A 39 17.52 -10.10 -1.04
C ASN A 39 16.34 -10.14 -0.04
N ILE A 40 16.61 -10.71 1.14
CA ILE A 40 15.63 -10.87 2.23
C ILE A 40 15.10 -9.53 2.74
N PHE A 41 15.93 -8.48 2.79
CA PHE A 41 15.47 -7.16 3.27
C PHE A 41 14.46 -6.53 2.32
N LEU A 42 14.71 -6.62 0.99
CA LEU A 42 13.76 -6.15 -0.02
C LEU A 42 12.46 -6.96 0.01
N LEU A 43 12.55 -8.27 0.29
CA LEU A 43 11.38 -9.13 0.43
C LEU A 43 10.50 -8.67 1.60
N LEU A 44 11.09 -8.42 2.78
CA LEU A 44 10.36 -7.93 3.95
C LEU A 44 9.71 -6.55 3.69
N ILE A 45 10.43 -5.62 3.06
CA ILE A 45 9.88 -4.32 2.70
C ILE A 45 8.72 -4.46 1.71
N GLY A 46 8.87 -5.32 0.70
CA GLY A 46 7.81 -5.63 -0.26
C GLY A 46 6.56 -6.17 0.41
N ILE A 47 6.71 -7.11 1.35
CA ILE A 47 5.59 -7.68 2.13
C ILE A 47 4.88 -6.57 2.92
N VAL A 48 5.62 -5.71 3.61
CA VAL A 48 5.04 -4.60 4.38
C VAL A 48 4.31 -3.60 3.47
N LEU A 49 4.86 -3.29 2.29
CA LEU A 49 4.21 -2.43 1.31
C LEU A 49 2.87 -3.00 0.83
N VAL A 50 2.86 -4.28 0.45
CA VAL A 50 1.63 -4.97 0.02
C VAL A 50 0.63 -5.06 1.17
N ALA A 51 1.08 -5.40 2.38
CA ALA A 51 0.21 -5.48 3.55
C ALA A 51 -0.44 -4.13 3.86
N THR A 52 0.32 -3.04 3.90
CA THR A 52 -0.23 -1.69 4.15
C THR A 52 -1.17 -1.23 3.04
N ALA A 53 -0.91 -1.60 1.79
CA ALA A 53 -1.82 -1.35 0.67
C ALA A 53 -3.14 -2.12 0.80
N PHE A 54 -3.07 -3.40 1.17
CA PHE A 54 -4.25 -4.24 1.43
C PHE A 54 -5.10 -3.69 2.57
N MET A 55 -4.45 -3.24 3.64
CA MET A 55 -5.11 -2.63 4.79
C MET A 55 -5.65 -1.20 4.53
N ARG A 56 -5.37 -0.61 3.37
CA ARG A 56 -5.70 0.79 3.01
C ARG A 56 -5.27 1.79 4.09
N TRP A 57 -4.14 1.51 4.72
CA TRP A 57 -3.65 2.25 5.87
C TRP A 57 -2.16 2.50 5.79
N CYS A 58 -1.77 3.76 5.91
CA CYS A 58 -0.39 4.17 6.03
C CYS A 58 -0.12 4.76 7.43
N PRO A 59 0.82 4.19 8.21
CA PRO A 59 1.19 4.73 9.51
C PRO A 59 1.63 6.20 9.43
N VAL A 60 2.47 6.53 8.44
CA VAL A 60 3.01 7.87 8.23
C VAL A 60 1.91 8.88 7.92
N TYR A 61 0.94 8.53 7.05
CA TYR A 61 -0.20 9.40 6.77
C TYR A 61 -1.06 9.61 8.02
N SER A 62 -1.26 8.58 8.85
CA SER A 62 -1.98 8.70 10.13
C SER A 62 -1.30 9.66 11.10
N GLY A 63 0.04 9.56 11.23
CA GLY A 63 0.83 10.45 12.06
C GLY A 63 0.82 11.90 11.60
N LEU A 64 0.65 12.12 10.29
CA LEU A 64 0.48 13.44 9.67
C LEU A 64 -0.98 13.89 9.58
N SER A 65 -1.94 13.09 10.07
CA SER A 65 -3.38 13.33 9.90
C SER A 65 -3.79 13.62 8.44
N LYS A 66 -3.13 12.97 7.48
CA LYS A 66 -3.46 13.05 6.04
C LYS A 66 -4.29 11.84 5.61
N SER A 67 -5.23 12.08 4.70
CA SER A 67 -5.98 11.05 3.98
C SER A 67 -6.03 11.38 2.50
N THR A 68 -5.92 10.36 1.64
CA THR A 68 -6.09 10.48 0.18
C THR A 68 -7.36 9.80 -0.32
N VAL A 69 -8.24 9.43 0.61
CA VAL A 69 -9.54 8.81 0.35
C VAL A 69 -10.45 9.87 -0.26
N ASP A 70 -10.88 9.66 -1.49
CA ASP A 70 -11.85 10.52 -2.16
C ASP A 70 -13.26 10.06 -1.78
N PRO A 71 -14.15 10.93 -1.28
CA PRO A 71 -15.52 10.55 -0.90
C PRO A 71 -16.37 10.07 -2.08
N ASN A 72 -15.97 10.35 -3.33
CA ASN A 72 -16.65 9.88 -4.54
C ASN A 72 -15.92 8.69 -5.18
N GLU A 73 -14.92 8.10 -4.51
CA GLU A 73 -14.25 6.93 -5.07
C GLU A 73 -15.24 5.76 -5.17
N PRO A 74 -15.33 5.08 -6.34
CA PRO A 74 -16.22 3.94 -6.47
C PRO A 74 -15.79 2.84 -5.49
N ALA A 75 -16.74 2.03 -5.02
CA ALA A 75 -16.43 0.90 -4.14
C ALA A 75 -15.29 0.06 -4.76
N PRO A 76 -14.36 -0.49 -3.95
CA PRO A 76 -13.23 -1.24 -4.46
C PRO A 76 -13.75 -2.38 -5.32
N ASP A 77 -13.65 -2.24 -6.64
CA ASP A 77 -13.85 -3.35 -7.55
C ASP A 77 -12.86 -4.44 -7.16
N SER A 78 -13.36 -5.67 -7.06
CA SER A 78 -12.58 -6.85 -6.76
C SER A 78 -11.80 -7.27 -8.01
N GLY A 79 -11.06 -6.32 -8.58
CA GLY A 79 -10.19 -6.51 -9.74
C GLY A 79 -8.90 -7.18 -9.29
N SER A 80 -8.99 -8.49 -9.09
CA SER A 80 -8.00 -9.46 -9.52
C SER A 80 -6.88 -8.85 -10.36
N HIS A 81 -5.66 -8.88 -9.82
CA HIS A 81 -4.46 -8.78 -10.63
C HIS A 81 -4.34 -10.10 -11.42
N SER A 82 -5.07 -10.22 -12.53
CA SER A 82 -4.61 -10.99 -13.69
C SER A 82 -3.48 -10.14 -14.27
N GLY A 83 -2.19 -10.51 -14.17
CA GLY A 83 -1.70 -11.82 -14.53
C GLY A 83 -1.92 -12.01 -16.03
N THR A 84 -0.96 -11.55 -16.83
CA THR A 84 -0.73 -11.93 -18.25
C THR A 84 -1.84 -11.68 -19.26
N GLU A 85 -1.63 -10.72 -20.16
CA GLU A 85 -2.05 -10.88 -21.56
C GLU A 85 -0.82 -10.73 -22.47
N SER A 86 -0.49 -11.85 -23.09
CA SER A 86 0.40 -12.00 -24.23
C SER A 86 -0.32 -11.53 -25.49
N HIS A 87 0.31 -10.72 -26.34
CA HIS A 87 0.27 -10.89 -27.79
C HIS A 87 1.39 -10.12 -28.49
#